data_AF-A0A8B3B631-F1
#
_entry.id   AF-A0A8B3B631-F1
#
_cell.length_a   1.000
_cell.length_b   1.000
_cell.length_c   1.000
_cell.angle_alpha   90.00
_cell.angle_beta   90.00
_cell.angle_gamma   90.00
#
_symmetry.space_group_name_H-M   'P 1'
#
loop_
_entity.id
_entity.type
_entity.pdbx_description
1 polymer ?
#
loop_
_entity_poly.entity_id
_entity_poly.type
_entity_poly.pdbx_seq_one_letter_code
_entity_poly.pdbx_strand_id
1 'polypeptide(L)'
;EGEYTYRCILTNDYESSTREIVEFYNLRGGKERIFDDMNNGFGWDRLPKSFMAENTVFLLLTALIRNFYKAIIHRLDVKRFGLNATSRIKA
;
A
#
# COMPACT_ATOMS: atom_id res chain seq x y z
N GLU A 1 4.14 35.52 -2.47
CA GLU A 1 3.41 34.91 -1.35
C GLU A 1 3.05 33.49 -1.77
N GLY A 2 3.44 32.49 -0.98
CA GLY A 2 3.26 31.08 -1.33
C GLY A 2 1.81 30.66 -1.13
N GLU A 3 1.28 29.88 -2.07
CA GLU A 3 -0.10 29.39 -2.02
C GLU A 3 -0.27 28.41 -0.84
N TYR A 4 -0.96 28.83 0.22
CA TYR A 4 -1.24 27.95 1.36
C TYR A 4 -2.40 27.02 1.02
N THR A 5 -2.17 25.71 1.09
CA THR A 5 -3.25 24.72 0.97
C THR A 5 -3.85 24.40 2.33
N TYR A 6 -5.09 24.81 2.55
CA TYR A 6 -5.84 24.44 3.75
C TYR A 6 -6.56 23.10 3.54
N ARG A 7 -6.53 22.23 4.56
CA ARG A 7 -7.25 20.94 4.56
C ARG A 7 -7.97 20.75 5.88
N CYS A 8 -9.22 20.29 5.82
CA CYS A 8 -10.01 19.94 7.00
C CYS A 8 -9.79 18.46 7.34
N ILE A 9 -9.55 18.16 8.63
CA ILE A 9 -9.48 16.81 9.17
C ILE A 9 -10.59 16.68 10.21
N LEU A 10 -11.51 15.75 9.98
CA LEU A 10 -12.53 15.35 10.95
C LEU A 10 -12.05 14.06 11.63
N THR A 11 -12.03 14.06 12.96
CA THR A 11 -11.62 12.90 13.76
C THR A 11 -12.56 12.71 14.94
N ASN A 12 -12.73 11.46 15.35
CA ASN A 12 -13.40 11.06 16.60
C ASN A 12 -12.39 10.85 17.74
N ASP A 13 -11.12 11.17 17.51
CA ASP A 13 -10.06 11.16 18.51
C ASP A 13 -10.11 12.44 19.36
N TYR A 14 -10.39 12.28 20.65
CA TYR A 14 -10.49 13.37 21.62
C TYR A 14 -9.27 13.45 22.57
N GLU A 15 -8.32 12.53 22.45
CA GLU A 15 -7.19 12.40 23.37
C GLU A 15 -5.89 12.92 22.75
N SER A 16 -5.69 12.68 21.45
CA SER A 16 -4.49 13.11 20.74
C SER A 16 -4.42 14.62 20.56
N SER A 17 -3.20 15.16 20.56
CA SER A 17 -2.95 16.55 20.22
C SER A 17 -3.23 16.83 18.73
N THR A 18 -3.48 18.10 18.39
CA THR A 18 -3.65 18.53 16.99
C THR A 18 -2.48 18.11 16.10
N ARG A 19 -1.25 18.15 16.64
CA ARG A 19 -0.05 17.73 15.91
C ARG A 19 -0.07 16.24 15.60
N GLU A 20 -0.39 15.40 16.57
CA GLU A 20 -0.47 13.95 16.39
C GLU A 20 -1.56 13.57 15.39
N ILE A 21 -2.72 14.24 15.43
CA ILE A 21 -3.80 14.06 14.45
C ILE A 21 -3.32 14.39 13.03
N VAL A 22 -2.58 15.49 12.86
CA VAL A 22 -2.02 15.89 11.56
C VAL A 22 -0.96 14.89 11.09
N GLU A 23 -0.04 14.48 11.97
CA GLU A 23 0.99 13.49 11.66
C GLU A 23 0.35 12.15 11.25
N PHE A 24 -0.64 11.67 12.00
CA PHE A 24 -1.40 10.46 11.67
C PHE A 24 -2.10 10.56 10.32
N TYR A 25 -2.83 11.66 10.06
CA TYR A 25 -3.52 11.85 8.79
C TYR A 25 -2.54 11.88 7.61
N ASN A 26 -1.38 12.50 7.79
CA ASN A 26 -0.34 12.57 6.76
C ASN A 26 0.24 11.19 6.41
N LEU A 27 0.15 10.18 7.29
CA LEU A 27 0.53 8.80 6.97
C LEU A 27 -0.37 8.16 5.90
N ARG A 28 -1.54 8.75 5.57
CA ARG A 28 -2.44 8.24 4.53
C ARG A 28 -1.77 8.12 3.16
N GLY A 29 -0.87 9.05 2.81
CA GLY A 29 -0.14 8.98 1.54
C GLY A 29 0.72 7.72 1.41
N GLY A 30 1.16 7.12 2.53
CA GLY A 30 1.84 5.83 2.52
C GLY A 30 0.93 4.67 2.13
N LYS A 31 -0.38 4.76 2.43
CA LYS A 31 -1.37 3.74 2.06
C LYS A 31 -1.67 3.77 0.56
N GLU A 32 -1.70 4.94 -0.06
CA GLU A 32 -1.91 5.08 -1.51
C GLU A 32 -0.81 4.35 -2.31
N ARG A 33 0.45 4.43 -1.87
CA ARG A 33 1.55 3.68 -2.51
C ARG A 33 1.38 2.15 -2.47
N ILE A 34 0.62 1.63 -1.51
CA ILE A 34 0.31 0.19 -1.46
C ILE A 34 -0.57 -0.16 -2.66
N PHE A 35 -1.57 0.65 -2.97
CA PHE A 35 -2.44 0.41 -4.12
C PHE A 35 -1.66 0.53 -5.45
N ASP A 36 -0.71 1.47 -5.56
CA ASP A 36 0.17 1.53 -6.74
C ASP A 36 1.02 0.26 -6.91
N ASP A 37 1.55 -0.28 -5.81
CA ASP A 37 2.31 -1.54 -5.78
C ASP A 37 1.42 -2.72 -6.18
N MET A 38 0.18 -2.77 -5.68
CA MET A 38 -0.80 -3.80 -6.05
C MET A 38 -1.19 -3.73 -7.53
N ASN A 39 -1.43 -2.53 -8.06
CA ASN A 39 -1.78 -2.32 -9.47
C ASN A 39 -0.64 -2.76 -10.38
N ASN A 40 0.58 -2.27 -10.15
CA ASN A 40 1.70 -2.50 -11.06
C ASN A 40 2.43 -3.84 -10.83
N GLY A 41 2.42 -4.36 -9.61
CA GLY A 41 3.19 -5.55 -9.22
C GLY A 41 2.37 -6.81 -9.04
N PHE A 42 1.05 -6.69 -8.85
CA PHE A 42 0.16 -7.82 -8.56
C PHE A 42 -1.09 -7.87 -9.44
N GLY A 43 -1.13 -7.07 -10.51
CA GLY A 43 -2.15 -7.17 -11.57
C GLY A 43 -3.55 -6.70 -11.16
N TRP A 44 -3.66 -5.83 -10.15
CA TRP A 44 -4.96 -5.25 -9.79
C TRP A 44 -5.54 -4.35 -10.90
N ASP A 45 -4.70 -3.87 -11.83
CA ASP A 45 -5.12 -3.12 -13.02
C ASP A 45 -5.72 -4.03 -14.12
N ARG A 46 -5.53 -5.35 -14.03
CA ARG A 46 -5.87 -6.33 -15.08
C ARG A 46 -6.56 -7.55 -14.48
N LEU A 47 -7.86 -7.40 -14.26
CA LEU A 47 -8.69 -8.47 -13.70
C LEU A 47 -8.79 -9.66 -14.66
N PRO A 48 -8.42 -10.89 -14.23
CA PRO A 48 -8.30 -12.04 -15.13
C PRO A 48 -9.62 -12.78 -15.39
N LYS A 49 -10.70 -12.43 -14.69
CA LYS A 49 -11.98 -13.15 -14.76
C LYS A 49 -13.12 -12.26 -15.22
N SER A 50 -14.11 -12.87 -15.85
CA SER A 50 -15.33 -12.16 -16.29
C SER A 50 -16.28 -11.90 -15.12
N PHE A 51 -16.24 -12.73 -14.07
CA PHE A 51 -17.14 -12.61 -12.93
C PHE A 51 -16.49 -11.86 -11.77
N MET A 52 -17.23 -10.92 -11.19
CA MET A 52 -16.75 -10.10 -10.06
C MET A 52 -16.42 -10.94 -8.83
N ALA A 53 -17.17 -11.99 -8.53
CA ALA A 53 -16.89 -12.86 -7.39
C ALA A 53 -15.51 -13.52 -7.50
N GLU A 54 -15.14 -13.99 -8.70
CA GLU A 54 -13.84 -14.60 -8.96
C GLU A 54 -12.72 -13.55 -8.90
N ASN A 55 -12.96 -12.34 -9.42
CA ASN A 55 -12.04 -11.22 -9.31
C ASN A 55 -11.83 -10.77 -7.85
N THR A 56 -12.86 -10.80 -7.00
CA THR A 56 -12.73 -10.51 -5.57
C THR A 56 -11.78 -11.51 -4.90
N VAL A 57 -11.92 -12.81 -5.21
CA VAL A 57 -10.99 -13.82 -4.70
C VAL A 57 -9.57 -13.57 -5.20
N PHE A 58 -9.40 -13.22 -6.48
CA PHE A 58 -8.10 -12.84 -7.05
C PHE A 58 -7.46 -11.65 -6.31
N LEU A 59 -8.22 -10.57 -6.07
CA LEU A 59 -7.74 -9.38 -5.35
C LEU A 59 -7.31 -9.72 -3.92
N LEU A 60 -8.09 -10.55 -3.21
CA LEU A 60 -7.75 -10.99 -1.85
C LEU A 60 -6.49 -11.88 -1.82
N LEU A 61 -6.38 -12.83 -2.74
CA LEU A 61 -5.22 -13.71 -2.83
C LEU A 61 -3.94 -12.92 -3.15
N THR A 62 -4.00 -12.01 -4.12
CA THR A 62 -2.86 -11.17 -4.49
C THR A 62 -2.46 -10.21 -3.36
N ALA A 63 -3.40 -9.68 -2.56
CA ALA A 63 -3.09 -8.92 -1.35
C ALA A 63 -2.32 -9.75 -0.31
N LEU A 64 -2.73 -11.00 -0.09
CA LEU A 64 -2.03 -11.92 0.81
C LEU A 64 -0.61 -12.21 0.30
N ILE A 65 -0.47 -12.53 -0.99
CA ILE A 65 0.83 -12.77 -1.63
C ILE A 65 1.75 -11.56 -1.45
N ARG A 66 1.24 -10.33 -1.66
CA ARG A 66 2.02 -9.11 -1.45
C ARG A 66 2.53 -8.98 -0.01
N ASN A 67 1.70 -9.31 0.98
CA ASN A 67 2.11 -9.26 2.38
C ASN A 67 3.22 -10.29 2.68
N PHE A 68 3.11 -11.50 2.15
CA PHE A 68 4.17 -12.51 2.26
C PHE A 68 5.45 -12.09 1.54
N TYR A 69 5.33 -11.55 0.32
CA TYR A 69 6.48 -11.03 -0.44
C TYR A 69 7.23 -9.96 0.33
N LYS A 70 6.51 -8.97 0.90
CA LYS A 70 7.11 -7.94 1.75
C LYS A 70 7.79 -8.54 2.98
N ALA A 71 7.14 -9.48 3.66
CA ALA A 71 7.73 -10.14 4.83
C ALA A 71 9.04 -10.87 4.46
N ILE A 72 9.06 -11.59 3.33
CA ILE A 72 10.23 -12.30 2.83
C ILE A 72 11.35 -11.31 2.49
N ILE A 73 11.08 -10.30 1.68
CA ILE A 73 12.06 -9.29 1.26
C ILE A 73 12.69 -8.56 2.45
N HIS A 74 11.92 -8.31 3.52
CA HIS A 74 12.42 -7.61 4.71
C HIS A 74 13.13 -8.53 5.72
N ARG A 75 12.75 -9.80 5.82
CA ARG A 75 13.28 -10.72 6.85
C ARG A 75 14.41 -11.61 6.35
N LEU A 76 14.47 -11.92 5.06
CA LEU A 76 15.52 -12.74 4.46
C LEU A 76 16.65 -11.86 3.93
N ASP A 77 17.88 -12.39 3.94
CA ASP A 77 19.03 -11.77 3.27
C ASP A 77 18.92 -11.96 1.75
N VAL A 78 18.00 -11.21 1.15
CA VAL A 78 17.61 -11.36 -0.25
C VAL A 78 18.73 -11.02 -1.24
N LYS A 79 19.78 -10.33 -0.77
CA LYS A 79 20.99 -10.06 -1.54
C LYS A 79 21.70 -11.34 -1.97
N ARG A 80 21.63 -12.41 -1.18
CA ARG A 80 22.18 -13.74 -1.55
C ARG A 80 21.51 -14.34 -2.77
N PHE A 81 20.29 -13.91 -3.06
CA PHE A 81 19.52 -14.33 -4.23
C PHE A 81 19.58 -13.30 -5.37
N GLY A 82 20.46 -12.29 -5.27
CA GLY A 82 20.57 -11.21 -6.26
C GLY A 82 19.41 -10.21 -6.22
N LEU A 83 18.60 -10.22 -5.15
CA LEU A 83 17.45 -9.35 -4.97
C LEU A 83 17.77 -8.22 -3.99
N ASN A 84 17.12 -7.08 -4.19
CA ASN A 84 17.22 -5.92 -3.31
C ASN A 84 15.94 -5.77 -2.49
N ALA A 85 16.03 -5.08 -1.35
CA ALA A 85 14.86 -4.73 -0.54
C ALA A 85 13.81 -3.89 -1.30
N THR A 86 14.24 -3.23 -2.37
CA THR A 86 13.43 -2.41 -3.28
C THR A 86 13.00 -3.14 -4.55
N SER A 87 13.39 -4.40 -4.73
CA SER A 87 12.93 -5.22 -5.86
C SER A 87 11.41 -5.28 -5.87
N ARG A 88 10.84 -5.20 -7.08
CA ARG A 88 9.40 -5.27 -7.32
C ARG A 88 9.08 -6.51 -8.14
N ILE A 89 7.91 -7.09 -7.90
CA ILE A 89 7.34 -8.08 -8.80
C ILE A 89 6.84 -7.34 -10.04
N LYS A 90 7.06 -7.91 -11.22
CA LYS A 90 6.51 -7.42 -12.48
C LYS A 90 5.51 -8.46 -12.97
N ALA A 91 4.23 -8.08 -13.00
CA ALA A 91 3.14 -8.90 -13.53
C ALA A 91 3.08 -8.84 -15.06
#